data_AF-A0A9X1HGA3-F1
#
_entry.id   AF-A0A9X1HGA3-F1
#
_cell.length_a   1.000
_cell.length_b   1.000
_cell.length_c   1.000
_cell.angle_alpha   90.00
_cell.angle_beta   90.00
_cell.angle_gamma   90.00
#
_symmetry.space_group_name_H-M   'P 1'
#
loop_
_entity.id
_entity.type
_entity.pdbx_description
1 polymer ?
#
loop_
_entity_poly.entity_id
_entity_poly.type
_entity_poly.pdbx_seq_one_letter_code
_entity_poly.pdbx_strand_id
1 'polypeptide(L)'
;DWSYFWSYQIGHMYLRYFNWNFIGRSSDVQDTPSLLRYAFSSDPPHADNPAHNNYWYLPFLLGFLGLLYHFTADWKRAFSVLVLFVATGIAIVIFLNQTPFQPRERDYSYIGSFFAFSIWIGMGASGLLFMLKELLKERLPVAIGIAALLLVLIPGRMMQQNWFDHDRSKNYVAPDYAYNMLNSVAPFGILFTNGDNDTFPLWYLQEVRGIRTDVRIVNLSLLNTDWYIDQMKNRWNHEAPPVPISLTDEEIRLVEDKYRFQRATDFWRPREISVPVDKNYLRSIFEESAIGEPGDISSQLVAGPGAFRPDGVFLPELGFGVPVDSLDDEVSWFYEGNMLARDSEGNPIYYTRVQDDLVLDIIQTNNWVRPVYFAITVSRDAQLNLAPYLRLEGKAFRLVPVKSDVNFGMLDPAIHGDRLSKFRLREVNNENAYFDENTRRMIDNYRTVITRQATAYMELNQPDSASYWLRWGEDLIPFTSIPGDRSSKITYAYRYAQAHDMERAMSLASDSKEEAISSLKQGIDRLDRLEDQMADLRAQAASPAVRTNVSRRRAIEDELRSINNRIQEYSMDLSYDNSLLLVIQRIYFMDGNEEEALSMAEEVTTLTAGRITFPTTAAESRSRVERIFGP
;
A
#
# COMPACT_ATOMS: atom_id res chain seq x y z
N ASP A 1 7.97 29.77 5.01
CA ASP A 1 8.90 29.57 3.90
C ASP A 1 8.11 29.67 2.59
N TRP A 2 8.32 30.73 1.80
CA TRP A 2 7.58 30.93 0.55
C TRP A 2 8.03 29.99 -0.56
N SER A 3 9.24 29.42 -0.47
CA SER A 3 9.74 28.48 -1.46
C SER A 3 8.89 27.22 -1.46
N TYR A 4 8.61 26.67 -0.28
CA TYR A 4 7.74 25.52 -0.06
C TYR A 4 6.32 25.72 -0.64
N PHE A 5 5.72 26.89 -0.38
CA PHE A 5 4.40 27.22 -0.91
C PHE A 5 4.37 27.16 -2.44
N TRP A 6 5.35 27.77 -3.11
CA TRP A 6 5.37 27.82 -4.58
C TRP A 6 5.82 26.53 -5.24
N SER A 7 6.87 25.88 -4.73
CA SER A 7 7.42 24.67 -5.33
C SER A 7 6.54 23.45 -5.09
N TYR A 8 6.11 23.25 -3.84
CA TYR A 8 5.37 22.06 -3.44
C TYR A 8 3.86 22.29 -3.49
N GLN A 9 3.34 23.23 -2.70
CA GLN A 9 1.87 23.36 -2.57
C GLN A 9 1.20 23.84 -3.87
N ILE A 10 1.78 24.82 -4.57
CA ILE A 10 1.26 25.29 -5.86
C ILE A 10 1.82 24.47 -7.02
N GLY A 11 3.14 24.27 -7.10
CA GLY A 11 3.78 23.57 -8.20
C GLY A 11 3.42 22.09 -8.25
N HIS A 12 3.82 21.34 -7.22
CA HIS A 12 3.66 19.89 -7.15
C HIS A 12 2.21 19.45 -6.90
N MET A 13 1.52 20.07 -5.94
CA MET A 13 0.21 19.61 -5.50
C MET A 13 -0.97 20.16 -6.30
N TYR A 14 -0.81 21.27 -7.04
CA TYR A 14 -1.90 21.86 -7.83
C TYR A 14 -1.60 21.92 -9.32
N LEU A 15 -0.56 22.66 -9.74
CA LEU A 15 -0.26 22.89 -11.15
C LEU A 15 0.07 21.60 -11.89
N ARG A 16 0.75 20.65 -11.24
CA ARG A 16 1.03 19.33 -11.82
C ARG A 16 -0.25 18.60 -12.23
N TYR A 17 -1.24 18.49 -11.35
CA TYR A 17 -2.52 17.83 -11.65
C TYR A 17 -3.39 18.62 -12.62
N PHE A 18 -3.37 19.94 -12.52
CA PHE A 18 -3.99 20.79 -13.52
C PHE A 18 -3.41 20.48 -14.91
N ASN A 19 -2.09 20.40 -15.02
CA ASN A 19 -1.42 20.05 -16.27
C ASN A 19 -1.70 18.61 -16.71
N TRP A 20 -1.83 17.64 -15.79
CA TRP A 20 -2.23 16.27 -16.14
C TRP A 20 -3.56 16.21 -16.87
N ASN A 21 -4.50 17.09 -16.52
CA ASN A 21 -5.83 17.14 -17.13
C ASN A 21 -5.83 17.89 -18.48
N PHE A 22 -4.98 18.89 -18.68
CA PHE A 22 -5.09 19.81 -19.84
C PHE A 22 -3.87 19.84 -20.78
N ILE A 23 -2.74 19.27 -20.38
CA ILE A 23 -1.51 19.16 -21.18
C ILE A 23 -1.14 17.69 -21.36
N GLY A 24 -1.13 16.94 -20.26
CA GLY A 24 -0.79 15.53 -20.23
C GLY A 24 0.00 15.12 -18.98
N ARG A 25 0.06 13.81 -18.74
CA ARG A 25 0.77 13.18 -17.62
C ARG A 25 1.82 12.21 -18.13
N SER A 26 2.94 12.08 -17.42
CA SER A 26 4.04 11.19 -17.82
C SER A 26 3.78 9.73 -17.49
N SER A 27 3.20 9.46 -16.32
CA SER A 27 2.84 8.11 -15.87
C SER A 27 1.79 8.15 -14.74
N ASP A 28 1.43 6.99 -14.22
CA ASP A 28 0.64 6.80 -13.00
C ASP A 28 1.50 6.64 -11.73
N VAL A 29 2.83 6.71 -11.88
CA VAL A 29 3.78 6.55 -10.79
C VAL A 29 3.74 7.78 -9.89
N GLN A 30 3.77 7.57 -8.57
CA GLN A 30 3.77 8.62 -7.57
C GLN A 30 4.89 9.65 -7.86
N ASP A 31 4.58 10.93 -7.62
CA ASP A 31 5.50 12.06 -7.84
C ASP A 31 5.95 12.33 -9.29
N THR A 32 5.46 11.58 -10.28
CA THR A 32 5.81 11.79 -11.70
C THR A 32 5.41 13.18 -12.19
N PRO A 33 6.20 13.83 -13.07
CA PRO A 33 5.89 15.18 -13.55
C PRO A 33 4.71 15.20 -14.54
N SER A 34 4.15 16.39 -14.74
CA SER A 34 3.29 16.67 -15.90
C SER A 34 4.11 16.81 -17.18
N LEU A 35 3.46 16.70 -18.34
CA LEU A 35 4.13 16.91 -19.63
C LEU A 35 4.44 18.38 -19.98
N LEU A 36 4.29 19.31 -19.04
CA LEU A 36 4.62 20.74 -19.21
C LEU A 36 6.06 20.98 -19.75
N ARG A 37 7.01 20.09 -19.50
CA ARG A 37 8.37 20.20 -20.07
C ARG A 37 8.69 19.15 -21.13
N TYR A 38 7.81 18.17 -21.29
CA TYR A 38 8.11 16.92 -21.98
C TYR A 38 7.15 16.60 -23.13
N ALA A 39 6.13 17.41 -23.39
CA ALA A 39 5.09 17.09 -24.39
C ALA A 39 5.62 16.90 -25.82
N PHE A 40 6.83 17.39 -26.13
CA PHE A 40 7.51 17.18 -27.41
C PHE A 40 8.91 16.57 -27.24
N SER A 41 9.21 16.01 -26.06
CA SER A 41 10.44 15.25 -25.83
C SER A 41 10.37 13.94 -26.60
N SER A 42 11.50 13.50 -27.16
CA SER A 42 11.64 12.15 -27.72
C SER A 42 11.74 11.07 -26.65
N ASP A 43 12.08 11.46 -25.41
CA ASP A 43 12.28 10.55 -24.28
C ASP A 43 11.71 11.18 -22.98
N PRO A 44 10.38 11.22 -22.81
CA PRO A 44 9.77 11.66 -21.56
C PRO A 44 9.96 10.61 -20.45
N PRO A 45 9.99 11.01 -19.17
CA PRO A 45 10.05 10.05 -18.07
C PRO A 45 8.91 9.02 -18.16
N HIS A 46 9.25 7.73 -18.06
CA HIS A 46 8.28 6.63 -18.16
C HIS A 46 7.46 6.63 -19.47
N ALA A 47 8.09 6.90 -20.62
CA ALA A 47 7.44 6.94 -21.93
C ALA A 47 6.60 5.69 -22.25
N ASP A 48 7.07 4.51 -21.82
CA ASP A 48 6.41 3.22 -22.07
C ASP A 48 5.28 2.91 -21.09
N ASN A 49 5.01 3.80 -20.12
CA ASN A 49 3.94 3.57 -19.15
C ASN A 49 2.57 3.74 -19.82
N PRO A 50 1.61 2.80 -19.63
CA PRO A 50 0.29 2.90 -20.25
C PRO A 50 -0.53 4.14 -19.87
N ALA A 51 -0.20 4.79 -18.75
CA ALA A 51 -0.80 6.03 -18.30
C ALA A 51 -0.15 7.29 -18.90
N HIS A 52 0.85 7.15 -19.78
CA HIS A 52 1.46 8.27 -20.47
C HIS A 52 0.47 8.91 -21.45
N ASN A 53 -0.05 10.07 -21.09
CA ASN A 53 -1.10 10.75 -21.86
C ASN A 53 -0.59 12.12 -22.32
N ASN A 54 -0.53 12.34 -23.63
CA ASN A 54 -0.06 13.57 -24.23
C ASN A 54 -1.12 14.24 -25.12
N TYR A 55 -1.61 15.40 -24.67
CA TYR A 55 -2.64 16.18 -25.35
C TYR A 55 -2.09 17.33 -26.21
N TRP A 56 -0.76 17.44 -26.36
CA TRP A 56 -0.09 18.46 -27.16
C TRP A 56 -0.48 19.90 -26.81
N TYR A 57 -0.76 20.17 -25.54
CA TYR A 57 -1.28 21.46 -25.04
C TYR A 57 -2.63 21.89 -25.61
N LEU A 58 -3.29 21.11 -26.47
CA LEU A 58 -4.48 21.58 -27.18
C LEU A 58 -5.63 21.96 -26.23
N PRO A 59 -5.98 21.15 -25.21
CA PRO A 59 -7.03 21.53 -24.26
C PRO A 59 -6.65 22.78 -23.46
N PHE A 60 -5.39 22.86 -22.99
CA PHE A 60 -4.88 24.01 -22.25
C PHE A 60 -4.94 25.31 -23.07
N LEU A 61 -4.42 25.30 -24.30
CA LEU A 61 -4.40 26.47 -25.17
C LEU A 61 -5.82 26.92 -25.53
N LEU A 62 -6.73 25.98 -25.79
CA LEU A 62 -8.13 26.30 -26.06
C LEU A 62 -8.80 26.93 -24.84
N GLY A 63 -8.58 26.38 -23.65
CA GLY A 63 -9.07 26.95 -22.40
C GLY A 63 -8.51 28.35 -22.14
N PHE A 64 -7.22 28.58 -22.41
CA PHE A 64 -6.61 29.89 -22.26
C PHE A 64 -7.17 30.92 -23.26
N LEU A 65 -7.37 30.54 -24.52
CA LEU A 65 -8.05 31.38 -25.50
C LEU A 65 -9.48 31.71 -25.07
N GLY A 66 -10.18 30.75 -24.50
CA GLY A 66 -11.54 30.95 -24.00
C GLY A 66 -11.64 31.84 -22.78
N LEU A 67 -10.65 31.77 -21.88
CA LEU A 67 -10.50 32.72 -20.78
C LEU A 67 -10.39 34.16 -21.33
N LEU A 68 -9.46 34.38 -22.27
CA LEU A 68 -9.26 35.71 -22.88
C LEU A 68 -10.52 36.19 -23.61
N TYR A 69 -11.15 35.32 -24.41
CA TYR A 69 -12.39 35.63 -25.12
C TYR A 69 -13.56 35.95 -24.17
N HIS A 70 -13.70 35.19 -23.07
CA HIS A 70 -14.75 35.44 -22.09
C HIS A 70 -14.57 36.82 -21.43
N PHE A 71 -13.34 37.20 -21.09
CA PHE A 71 -13.06 38.52 -20.51
C PHE A 71 -13.30 39.68 -21.47
N THR A 72 -13.08 39.49 -22.77
CA THR A 72 -13.36 40.53 -23.76
C THR A 72 -14.86 40.62 -24.09
N ALA A 73 -15.58 39.51 -24.07
CA ALA A 73 -17.01 39.46 -24.37
C ALA A 73 -17.91 39.86 -23.17
N ASP A 74 -17.64 39.33 -21.98
CA ASP A 74 -18.39 39.62 -20.75
C ASP A 74 -17.49 39.43 -19.51
N TRP A 75 -16.80 40.52 -19.14
CA TRP A 75 -15.87 40.50 -18.00
C TRP A 75 -16.54 40.18 -16.66
N LYS A 76 -17.84 40.46 -16.48
CA LYS A 76 -18.54 40.22 -15.21
C LYS A 76 -18.73 38.74 -14.98
N ARG A 77 -19.22 38.02 -16.01
CA ARG A 77 -19.36 36.56 -15.96
C ARG A 77 -18.00 35.87 -15.96
N ALA A 78 -17.03 36.40 -16.71
CA ALA A 78 -15.65 35.88 -16.70
C ALA A 78 -15.03 35.96 -15.31
N PHE A 79 -15.25 37.07 -14.61
CA PHE A 79 -14.81 37.24 -13.24
C PHE A 79 -15.48 36.25 -12.28
N SER A 80 -16.79 35.98 -12.42
CA SER A 80 -17.45 34.95 -11.61
C SER A 80 -16.85 33.56 -11.79
N VAL A 81 -16.54 33.16 -13.03
CA VAL A 81 -15.87 31.87 -13.31
C VAL A 81 -14.44 31.86 -12.77
N LEU A 82 -13.72 32.98 -12.85
CA LEU A 82 -12.39 33.12 -12.27
C LEU A 82 -12.41 32.97 -10.74
N VAL A 83 -13.39 33.56 -10.06
CA VAL A 83 -13.58 33.39 -8.61
C VAL A 83 -13.83 31.92 -8.28
N LEU A 84 -14.69 31.23 -9.03
CA LEU A 84 -14.92 29.79 -8.85
C LEU A 84 -13.61 29.00 -9.02
N PHE A 85 -12.86 29.28 -10.10
CA PHE A 85 -11.57 28.62 -10.39
C PHE A 85 -10.55 28.80 -9.25
N VAL A 86 -10.40 30.03 -8.74
CA VAL A 86 -9.46 30.33 -7.65
C VAL A 86 -9.94 29.73 -6.32
N ALA A 87 -11.22 29.87 -6.01
CA ALA A 87 -11.80 29.39 -4.75
C ALA A 87 -11.77 27.86 -4.62
N THR A 88 -11.96 27.14 -5.73
CA THR A 88 -11.96 25.66 -5.75
C THR A 88 -10.64 25.04 -6.21
N GLY A 89 -9.59 25.86 -6.32
CA GLY A 89 -8.23 25.44 -6.65
C GLY A 89 -7.25 25.98 -5.63
N ILE A 90 -6.66 27.14 -5.93
CA ILE A 90 -5.59 27.77 -5.13
C ILE A 90 -6.03 28.05 -3.69
N ALA A 91 -7.28 28.46 -3.46
CA ALA A 91 -7.74 28.72 -2.09
C ALA A 91 -7.87 27.42 -1.25
N ILE A 92 -8.20 26.29 -1.87
CA ILE A 92 -8.19 24.98 -1.21
C ILE A 92 -6.78 24.59 -0.79
N VAL A 93 -5.77 24.87 -1.63
CA VAL A 93 -4.36 24.64 -1.27
C VAL A 93 -3.99 25.38 0.02
N ILE A 94 -4.39 26.65 0.13
CA ILE A 94 -4.16 27.47 1.32
C ILE A 94 -4.94 26.92 2.52
N PHE A 95 -6.21 26.56 2.33
CA PHE A 95 -7.07 26.05 3.39
C PHE A 95 -6.59 24.73 3.97
N LEU A 96 -6.23 23.77 3.11
CA LEU A 96 -5.74 22.46 3.53
C LEU A 96 -4.32 22.52 4.08
N ASN A 97 -3.55 23.55 3.72
CA ASN A 97 -2.14 23.75 4.08
C ASN A 97 -1.36 22.42 4.05
N GLN A 98 -1.39 21.76 2.89
CA GLN A 98 -0.90 20.41 2.73
C GLN A 98 0.58 20.32 3.12
N THR A 99 0.88 19.34 3.99
CA THR A 99 2.24 19.00 4.41
C THR A 99 2.85 17.95 3.47
N PRO A 100 4.19 17.86 3.37
CA PRO A 100 4.83 16.75 2.68
C PRO A 100 4.52 15.43 3.40
N PHE A 101 4.66 14.31 2.70
CA PHE A 101 4.49 12.94 3.24
C PHE A 101 3.06 12.57 3.65
N GLN A 102 2.07 12.94 2.85
CA GLN A 102 0.74 12.34 2.99
C GLN A 102 0.72 10.92 2.40
N PRO A 103 -0.05 9.97 2.98
CA PRO A 103 -0.14 8.60 2.46
C PRO A 103 -0.60 8.51 1.01
N ARG A 104 -1.34 9.53 0.55
CA ARG A 104 -1.71 9.73 -0.85
C ARG A 104 -1.99 11.21 -1.08
N GLU A 105 -1.77 11.64 -2.30
CA GLU A 105 -2.10 12.98 -2.75
C GLU A 105 -3.63 13.08 -2.99
N ARG A 106 -4.24 14.24 -2.69
CA ARG A 106 -5.70 14.43 -2.74
C ARG A 106 -6.10 15.36 -3.87
N ASP A 107 -5.64 15.05 -5.08
CA ASP A 107 -5.89 15.79 -6.32
C ASP A 107 -7.39 15.99 -6.63
N TYR A 108 -8.23 15.03 -6.26
CA TYR A 108 -9.69 15.13 -6.37
C TYR A 108 -10.30 16.34 -5.65
N SER A 109 -9.59 16.92 -4.68
CA SER A 109 -10.01 18.16 -3.99
C SER A 109 -10.10 19.35 -4.95
N TYR A 110 -9.39 19.30 -6.08
CA TYR A 110 -9.28 20.40 -7.04
C TYR A 110 -10.21 20.27 -8.26
N ILE A 111 -11.07 19.24 -8.30
CA ILE A 111 -11.99 18.99 -9.42
C ILE A 111 -12.84 20.22 -9.76
N GLY A 112 -13.25 21.01 -8.75
CA GLY A 112 -14.01 22.24 -8.97
C GLY A 112 -13.27 23.25 -9.87
N SER A 113 -11.96 23.41 -9.68
CA SER A 113 -11.15 24.32 -10.52
C SER A 113 -10.98 23.77 -11.94
N PHE A 114 -10.82 22.46 -12.09
CA PHE A 114 -10.68 21.82 -13.41
C PHE A 114 -11.98 21.90 -14.20
N PHE A 115 -13.12 21.77 -13.51
CA PHE A 115 -14.43 22.01 -14.08
C PHE A 115 -14.59 23.46 -14.55
N ALA A 116 -14.19 24.44 -13.72
CA ALA A 116 -14.23 25.86 -14.11
C ALA A 116 -13.35 26.15 -15.34
N PHE A 117 -12.17 25.55 -15.44
CA PHE A 117 -11.32 25.69 -16.63
C PHE A 117 -11.95 25.05 -17.88
N SER A 118 -12.67 23.94 -17.73
CA SER A 118 -13.39 23.28 -18.83
C SER A 118 -14.50 24.16 -19.43
N ILE A 119 -15.11 25.05 -18.65
CA ILE A 119 -16.04 26.08 -19.17
C ILE A 119 -15.30 27.00 -20.14
N TRP A 120 -14.08 27.43 -19.79
CA TRP A 120 -13.27 28.23 -20.70
C TRP A 120 -12.83 27.46 -21.93
N ILE A 121 -12.59 26.15 -21.86
CA ILE A 121 -12.34 25.34 -23.08
C ILE A 121 -13.52 25.46 -24.06
N GLY A 122 -14.76 25.34 -23.58
CA GLY A 122 -15.96 25.51 -24.41
C GLY A 122 -16.11 26.93 -24.97
N MET A 123 -15.78 27.95 -24.18
CA MET A 123 -15.76 29.35 -24.65
C MET A 123 -14.64 29.60 -25.66
N GLY A 124 -13.50 28.94 -25.52
CA GLY A 124 -12.37 29.03 -26.44
C GLY A 124 -12.69 28.40 -27.78
N ALA A 125 -13.37 27.25 -27.77
CA ALA A 125 -13.95 26.64 -28.96
C ALA A 125 -14.87 27.63 -29.70
N SER A 126 -15.76 28.30 -28.96
CA SER A 126 -16.68 29.30 -29.53
C SER A 126 -15.95 30.53 -30.06
N GLY A 127 -14.97 31.06 -29.31
CA GLY A 127 -14.15 32.19 -29.73
C GLY A 127 -13.33 31.89 -30.98
N LEU A 128 -12.75 30.69 -31.07
CA LEU A 128 -12.01 30.22 -32.23
C LEU A 128 -12.91 30.11 -33.47
N LEU A 129 -14.14 29.59 -33.31
CA LEU A 129 -15.15 29.56 -34.37
C LEU A 129 -15.47 30.96 -34.90
N PHE A 130 -15.69 31.92 -34.00
CA PHE A 130 -15.95 33.32 -34.39
C PHE A 130 -14.76 33.94 -35.12
N MET A 131 -13.54 33.71 -34.62
CA MET A 131 -12.32 34.23 -35.23
C MET A 131 -12.10 33.63 -36.63
N LEU A 132 -12.28 32.32 -36.80
CA LEU A 132 -12.17 31.65 -38.10
C LEU A 132 -13.23 32.14 -39.09
N LYS A 133 -14.47 32.35 -38.63
CA LYS A 133 -15.54 32.94 -39.44
C LYS A 133 -15.17 34.34 -39.95
N GLU A 134 -14.57 35.17 -39.11
CA GLU A 134 -14.15 36.53 -39.47
C GLU A 134 -12.94 36.56 -40.42
N LEU A 135 -11.97 35.65 -40.23
CA LEU A 135 -10.78 35.53 -41.09
C LEU A 135 -11.08 34.95 -42.48
N LEU A 136 -12.04 34.02 -42.57
CA LEU A 136 -12.33 33.26 -43.78
C LEU A 136 -13.72 33.60 -44.36
N LYS A 137 -14.13 34.87 -44.26
CA LYS A 137 -15.45 35.35 -44.71
C LYS A 137 -15.85 34.87 -46.12
N GLU A 138 -14.90 34.76 -47.05
CA GLU A 138 -15.15 34.31 -48.42
C GLU A 138 -15.12 32.78 -48.62
N ARG A 139 -14.71 32.02 -47.59
CA ARG A 139 -14.63 30.55 -47.60
C ARG A 139 -15.26 29.95 -46.35
N LEU A 140 -16.48 30.39 -46.03
CA LEU A 140 -17.24 29.94 -44.86
C LEU A 140 -17.31 28.40 -44.70
N PRO A 141 -17.50 27.59 -45.76
CA PRO A 141 -17.47 26.13 -45.63
C PRO A 141 -16.12 25.58 -45.15
N VAL A 142 -15.00 26.22 -45.54
CA VAL A 142 -13.65 25.85 -45.10
C VAL A 142 -13.44 26.22 -43.63
N ALA A 143 -13.92 27.39 -43.21
CA ALA A 143 -13.87 27.82 -41.81
C ALA A 143 -14.64 26.85 -40.89
N ILE A 144 -15.84 26.45 -41.31
CA ILE A 144 -16.67 25.46 -40.61
C ILE A 144 -15.99 24.10 -40.59
N GLY A 145 -15.40 23.66 -41.72
CA GLY A 145 -14.68 22.39 -41.80
C GLY A 145 -13.45 22.32 -40.86
N ILE A 146 -12.64 23.38 -40.82
CA ILE A 146 -11.48 23.48 -39.91
C ILE A 146 -11.95 23.48 -38.46
N ALA A 147 -13.00 24.22 -38.14
CA ALA A 147 -13.48 24.28 -36.77
C ALA A 147 -14.12 22.96 -36.31
N ALA A 148 -14.88 22.29 -37.18
CA ALA A 148 -15.40 20.95 -36.91
C ALA A 148 -14.26 19.95 -36.70
N LEU A 149 -13.20 20.02 -37.51
CA LEU A 149 -12.01 19.19 -37.34
C LEU A 149 -11.34 19.44 -35.98
N LEU A 150 -11.15 20.69 -35.57
CA LEU A 150 -10.53 21.01 -34.28
C LEU A 150 -11.40 20.60 -33.08
N LEU A 151 -12.72 20.71 -33.20
CA LEU A 151 -13.69 20.26 -32.19
C LEU A 151 -13.77 18.74 -32.07
N VAL A 152 -13.40 17.99 -33.10
CA VAL A 152 -13.28 16.52 -33.04
C VAL A 152 -11.87 16.10 -32.64
N LEU A 153 -10.84 16.83 -33.09
CA LEU A 153 -9.44 16.51 -32.84
C LEU A 153 -9.11 16.55 -31.35
N ILE A 154 -9.55 17.58 -30.61
CA ILE A 154 -9.19 17.74 -29.20
C ILE A 154 -9.88 16.65 -28.34
N PRO A 155 -11.22 16.50 -28.35
CA PRO A 155 -11.87 15.42 -27.61
C PRO A 155 -11.47 14.04 -28.12
N GLY A 156 -11.27 13.86 -29.43
CA GLY A 156 -10.81 12.60 -30.02
C GLY A 156 -9.42 12.21 -29.55
N ARG A 157 -8.48 13.16 -29.46
CA ARG A 157 -7.14 12.93 -28.90
C ARG A 157 -7.22 12.62 -27.41
N MET A 158 -8.02 13.36 -26.64
CA MET A 158 -8.21 13.08 -25.21
C MET A 158 -8.84 11.69 -24.99
N MET A 159 -9.84 11.31 -25.78
CA MET A 159 -10.46 9.99 -25.73
C MET A 159 -9.45 8.90 -26.07
N GLN A 160 -8.68 9.05 -27.16
CA GLN A 160 -7.66 8.08 -27.56
C GLN A 160 -6.60 7.87 -26.47
N GLN A 161 -6.13 8.96 -25.85
CA GLN A 161 -5.09 8.89 -24.81
C GLN A 161 -5.62 8.32 -23.50
N ASN A 162 -6.85 8.65 -23.11
CA ASN A 162 -7.40 8.24 -21.82
C ASN A 162 -8.23 6.94 -21.87
N TRP A 163 -8.38 6.30 -23.03
CA TRP A 163 -9.30 5.16 -23.12
C TRP A 163 -8.82 3.96 -22.30
N PHE A 164 -7.55 3.60 -22.46
CA PHE A 164 -6.99 2.38 -21.88
C PHE A 164 -6.80 2.48 -20.36
N ASP A 165 -6.23 3.58 -19.88
CA ASP A 165 -5.93 3.83 -18.47
C ASP A 165 -7.16 4.19 -17.62
N HIS A 166 -8.27 4.60 -18.24
CA HIS A 166 -9.54 4.82 -17.56
C HIS A 166 -10.52 3.65 -17.68
N ASP A 167 -10.26 2.67 -18.55
CA ASP A 167 -11.07 1.47 -18.63
C ASP A 167 -10.85 0.59 -17.39
N ARG A 168 -11.84 0.60 -16.49
CA ARG A 168 -11.85 -0.22 -15.27
C ARG A 168 -12.74 -1.46 -15.39
N SER A 169 -13.23 -1.80 -16.59
CA SER A 169 -14.17 -2.91 -16.82
C SER A 169 -13.61 -4.28 -16.38
N LYS A 170 -12.29 -4.41 -16.35
CA LYS A 170 -11.56 -5.61 -15.93
C LYS A 170 -10.92 -5.49 -14.55
N ASN A 171 -11.10 -4.38 -13.85
CA ASN A 171 -10.49 -4.19 -12.54
C ASN A 171 -11.38 -4.77 -11.44
N TYR A 172 -11.09 -6.01 -11.04
CA TYR A 172 -11.79 -6.72 -9.96
C TYR A 172 -11.02 -6.75 -8.64
N VAL A 173 -9.93 -5.98 -8.52
CA VAL A 173 -8.96 -6.18 -7.44
C VAL A 173 -9.55 -5.85 -6.07
N ALA A 174 -10.31 -4.77 -5.94
CA ALA A 174 -10.95 -4.41 -4.66
C ALA A 174 -11.93 -5.48 -4.13
N PRO A 175 -12.93 -5.96 -4.92
CA PRO A 175 -13.82 -7.02 -4.45
C PRO A 175 -13.09 -8.36 -4.28
N ASP A 176 -12.08 -8.67 -5.10
CA ASP A 176 -11.32 -9.92 -4.95
C ASP A 176 -10.42 -9.89 -3.71
N TYR A 177 -9.83 -8.73 -3.36
CA TYR A 177 -9.09 -8.55 -2.12
C TYR A 177 -9.98 -8.79 -0.90
N ALA A 178 -11.16 -8.18 -0.88
CA ALA A 178 -12.14 -8.37 0.17
C ALA A 178 -12.60 -9.83 0.27
N TYR A 179 -12.86 -10.47 -0.88
CA TYR A 179 -13.26 -11.87 -0.94
C TYR A 179 -12.17 -12.79 -0.36
N ASN A 180 -10.92 -12.56 -0.74
CA ASN A 180 -9.79 -13.37 -0.28
C ASN A 180 -9.52 -13.18 1.21
N MET A 181 -9.66 -11.95 1.72
CA MET A 181 -9.57 -11.65 3.15
C MET A 181 -10.67 -12.38 3.94
N LEU A 182 -11.94 -12.30 3.53
CA LEU A 182 -13.02 -13.03 4.21
C LEU A 182 -12.79 -14.54 4.17
N ASN A 183 -12.38 -15.09 3.03
CA ASN A 183 -12.10 -16.53 2.87
C ASN A 183 -10.82 -17.00 3.55
N SER A 184 -10.03 -16.09 4.13
CA SER A 184 -8.89 -16.42 4.99
C SER A 184 -9.31 -16.72 6.43
N VAL A 185 -10.48 -16.23 6.84
CA VAL A 185 -10.99 -16.31 8.22
C VAL A 185 -11.82 -17.58 8.38
N ALA A 186 -11.59 -18.33 9.47
CA ALA A 186 -12.43 -19.48 9.84
C ALA A 186 -13.91 -19.07 10.05
N PRO A 187 -14.86 -20.02 9.93
CA PRO A 187 -16.27 -19.74 10.16
C PRO A 187 -16.51 -19.03 11.50
N PHE A 188 -17.39 -18.03 11.49
CA PHE A 188 -17.76 -17.24 12.67
C PHE A 188 -16.61 -16.46 13.33
N GLY A 189 -15.46 -16.30 12.68
CA GLY A 189 -14.34 -15.54 13.25
C GLY A 189 -14.65 -14.06 13.50
N ILE A 190 -13.92 -13.46 14.44
CA ILE A 190 -13.79 -12.01 14.62
C ILE A 190 -12.60 -11.56 13.78
N LEU A 191 -12.80 -10.63 12.85
CA LEU A 191 -11.74 -10.06 12.02
C LEU A 191 -11.56 -8.58 12.38
N PHE A 192 -10.46 -8.26 13.03
CA PHE A 192 -10.03 -6.88 13.25
C PHE A 192 -9.45 -6.28 11.97
N THR A 193 -9.94 -5.11 11.59
CA THR A 193 -9.48 -4.31 10.45
C THR A 193 -9.04 -2.92 10.91
N ASN A 194 -8.22 -2.23 10.12
CA ASN A 194 -7.59 -1.00 10.58
C ASN A 194 -8.39 0.26 10.21
N GLY A 195 -8.98 0.32 9.00
CA GLY A 195 -9.51 1.57 8.46
C GLY A 195 -10.57 1.40 7.37
N ASP A 196 -10.83 2.46 6.62
CA ASP A 196 -11.84 2.49 5.55
C ASP A 196 -11.47 1.57 4.37
N ASN A 197 -10.21 1.60 3.94
CA ASN A 197 -9.74 0.90 2.73
C ASN A 197 -9.81 -0.63 2.83
N ASP A 198 -9.61 -1.20 4.02
CA ASP A 198 -9.78 -2.63 4.24
C ASP A 198 -11.20 -3.01 4.67
N THR A 199 -11.89 -2.16 5.44
CA THR A 199 -13.22 -2.50 5.99
C THR A 199 -14.36 -2.34 4.98
N PHE A 200 -14.41 -1.24 4.23
CA PHE A 200 -15.58 -0.95 3.38
C PHE A 200 -15.78 -1.98 2.26
N PRO A 201 -14.72 -2.47 1.58
CA PRO A 201 -14.88 -3.56 0.61
C PRO A 201 -15.43 -4.84 1.24
N LEU A 202 -15.04 -5.17 2.48
CA LEU A 202 -15.53 -6.35 3.20
C LEU A 202 -17.02 -6.20 3.55
N TRP A 203 -17.43 -5.04 4.08
CA TRP A 203 -18.84 -4.74 4.34
C TRP A 203 -19.66 -4.75 3.05
N TYR A 204 -19.15 -4.21 1.95
CA TYR A 204 -19.85 -4.30 0.66
C TYR A 204 -20.13 -5.77 0.28
N LEU A 205 -19.16 -6.67 0.45
CA LEU A 205 -19.38 -8.10 0.16
C LEU A 205 -20.39 -8.76 1.10
N GLN A 206 -20.41 -8.40 2.39
CA GLN A 206 -21.39 -8.93 3.33
C GLN A 206 -22.79 -8.35 3.07
N GLU A 207 -22.93 -7.02 3.12
CA GLU A 207 -24.22 -6.32 3.10
C GLU A 207 -24.90 -6.34 1.73
N VAL A 208 -24.13 -6.31 0.64
CA VAL A 208 -24.69 -6.26 -0.74
C VAL A 208 -24.61 -7.60 -1.44
N ARG A 209 -23.53 -8.37 -1.24
CA ARG A 209 -23.28 -9.62 -1.98
C ARG A 209 -23.61 -10.88 -1.17
N GLY A 210 -23.90 -10.77 0.13
CA GLY A 210 -24.23 -11.91 1.00
C GLY A 210 -23.09 -12.92 1.13
N ILE A 211 -21.82 -12.48 1.06
CA ILE A 211 -20.66 -13.37 1.11
C ILE A 211 -20.07 -13.37 2.52
N ARG A 212 -19.88 -14.56 3.10
CA ARG A 212 -19.23 -14.75 4.41
C ARG A 212 -19.85 -13.87 5.51
N THR A 213 -21.18 -13.83 5.53
CA THR A 213 -22.02 -13.13 6.52
C THR A 213 -21.90 -13.70 7.93
N ASP A 214 -21.18 -14.83 8.10
CA ASP A 214 -20.80 -15.45 9.37
C ASP A 214 -19.64 -14.71 10.08
N VAL A 215 -18.75 -14.03 9.34
CA VAL A 215 -17.57 -13.35 9.90
C VAL A 215 -17.96 -12.00 10.51
N ARG A 216 -17.51 -11.72 11.74
CA ARG A 216 -17.71 -10.39 12.35
C ARG A 216 -16.52 -9.50 12.10
N ILE A 217 -16.72 -8.48 11.27
CA ILE A 217 -15.70 -7.47 10.99
C ILE A 217 -15.76 -6.40 12.08
N VAL A 218 -14.62 -6.12 12.71
CA VAL A 218 -14.46 -5.10 13.76
C VAL A 218 -13.40 -4.10 13.32
N ASN A 219 -13.84 -2.90 12.96
CA ASN A 219 -12.95 -1.82 12.56
C ASN A 219 -12.34 -1.14 13.80
N LEU A 220 -11.02 -1.19 13.94
CA LEU A 220 -10.31 -0.65 15.10
C LEU A 220 -10.48 0.88 15.22
N SER A 221 -10.43 1.61 14.10
CA SER A 221 -10.63 3.07 14.10
C SER A 221 -12.00 3.46 14.67
N LEU A 222 -13.07 2.74 14.31
CA LEU A 222 -14.42 2.94 14.84
C LEU A 222 -14.59 2.39 16.25
N LEU A 223 -13.80 1.39 16.65
CA LEU A 223 -13.80 0.80 18.00
C LEU A 223 -13.37 1.79 19.09
N ASN A 224 -13.00 3.02 18.72
CA ASN A 224 -12.79 4.13 19.64
C ASN A 224 -14.07 4.91 19.99
N THR A 225 -15.21 4.60 19.37
CA THR A 225 -16.47 5.35 19.51
C THR A 225 -17.55 4.54 20.21
N ASP A 226 -18.32 5.19 21.08
CA ASP A 226 -19.35 4.56 21.92
C ASP A 226 -20.42 3.82 21.13
N TRP A 227 -20.96 4.43 20.08
CA TRP A 227 -22.04 3.88 19.26
C TRP A 227 -21.60 2.61 18.50
N TYR A 228 -20.34 2.53 18.08
CA TYR A 228 -19.83 1.37 17.36
C TYR A 228 -19.56 0.22 18.33
N ILE A 229 -19.07 0.53 19.54
CA ILE A 229 -18.89 -0.47 20.60
C ILE A 229 -20.25 -1.05 21.01
N ASP A 230 -21.27 -0.21 21.20
CA ASP A 230 -22.66 -0.65 21.45
C ASP A 230 -23.15 -1.58 20.33
N GLN A 231 -22.95 -1.19 19.07
CA GLN A 231 -23.29 -2.03 17.92
C GLN A 231 -22.55 -3.38 17.96
N MET A 232 -21.25 -3.37 18.28
CA MET A 232 -20.43 -4.58 18.33
C MET A 232 -20.88 -5.54 19.43
N LYS A 233 -21.18 -5.01 20.62
CA LYS A 233 -21.60 -5.75 21.81
C LYS A 233 -23.03 -6.28 21.74
N ASN A 234 -23.96 -5.50 21.17
CA ASN A 234 -25.39 -5.75 21.35
C ASN A 234 -26.12 -6.22 20.07
N ARG A 235 -25.54 -6.05 18.87
CA ARG A 235 -26.27 -6.29 17.61
C ARG A 235 -25.70 -7.41 16.77
N TRP A 236 -26.58 -8.30 16.35
CA TRP A 236 -26.37 -9.26 15.26
C TRP A 236 -26.01 -8.57 13.96
N ASN A 237 -25.09 -9.16 13.19
CA ASN A 237 -24.91 -8.77 11.80
C ASN A 237 -25.08 -10.00 10.91
N HIS A 238 -26.24 -10.13 10.27
CA HIS A 238 -26.64 -11.36 9.55
C HIS A 238 -26.50 -12.60 10.44
N GLU A 239 -25.62 -13.52 10.08
CA GLU A 239 -25.28 -14.73 10.83
C GLU A 239 -24.18 -14.50 11.87
N ALA A 240 -23.46 -13.37 11.77
CA ALA A 240 -22.31 -13.08 12.59
C ALA A 240 -22.70 -12.59 14.00
N PRO A 241 -22.11 -13.21 15.02
CA PRO A 241 -22.32 -12.81 16.39
C PRO A 241 -21.97 -11.40 16.82
N PRO A 242 -22.69 -10.85 17.81
CA PRO A 242 -22.13 -9.93 18.77
C PRO A 242 -20.80 -10.38 19.34
N VAL A 243 -19.95 -9.38 19.56
CA VAL A 243 -18.59 -9.55 20.06
C VAL A 243 -18.65 -9.61 21.59
N PRO A 244 -17.95 -10.55 22.25
CA PRO A 244 -17.92 -10.60 23.70
C PRO A 244 -17.15 -9.36 24.20
N ILE A 245 -17.88 -8.42 24.80
CA ILE A 245 -17.33 -7.18 25.36
C ILE A 245 -17.88 -7.05 26.78
N SER A 246 -17.00 -6.95 27.79
CA SER A 246 -17.41 -6.95 29.20
C SER A 246 -17.88 -5.60 29.71
N LEU A 247 -17.57 -4.51 28.99
CA LEU A 247 -17.89 -3.15 29.41
C LEU A 247 -19.39 -2.95 29.61
N THR A 248 -19.76 -2.25 30.67
CA THR A 248 -21.12 -1.78 30.92
C THR A 248 -21.52 -0.66 29.96
N ASP A 249 -22.82 -0.43 29.79
CA ASP A 249 -23.31 0.62 28.88
C ASP A 249 -22.87 2.03 29.31
N GLU A 250 -22.65 2.24 30.62
CA GLU A 250 -22.09 3.49 31.13
C GLU A 250 -20.60 3.65 30.78
N GLU A 251 -19.81 2.58 30.91
CA GLU A 251 -18.40 2.59 30.51
C GLU A 251 -18.25 2.83 29.00
N ILE A 252 -19.16 2.28 28.18
CA ILE A 252 -19.20 2.51 26.74
C ILE A 252 -19.46 4.00 26.42
N ARG A 253 -20.45 4.62 27.07
CA ARG A 253 -20.75 6.05 26.87
C ARG A 253 -19.63 6.98 27.28
N LEU A 254 -18.80 6.56 28.24
CA LEU A 254 -17.68 7.33 28.78
C LEU A 254 -16.33 6.93 28.18
N VAL A 255 -16.31 6.09 27.15
CA VAL A 255 -15.06 5.51 26.65
C VAL A 255 -14.10 6.57 26.09
N GLU A 256 -14.64 7.61 25.44
CA GLU A 256 -13.88 8.71 24.86
C GLU A 256 -13.28 9.64 25.93
N ASP A 257 -13.84 9.67 27.15
CA ASP A 257 -13.33 10.47 28.26
C ASP A 257 -11.90 10.05 28.65
N LYS A 258 -11.49 8.83 28.29
CA LYS A 258 -10.12 8.34 28.45
C LYS A 258 -9.09 9.28 27.82
N TYR A 259 -9.40 9.87 26.67
CA TYR A 259 -8.48 10.77 25.95
C TYR A 259 -8.35 12.15 26.60
N ARG A 260 -9.05 12.41 27.72
CA ARG A 260 -8.85 13.62 28.53
C ARG A 260 -7.63 13.49 29.46
N PHE A 261 -7.12 12.27 29.69
CA PHE A 261 -5.97 12.00 30.56
C PHE A 261 -6.10 12.64 31.96
N GLN A 262 -7.28 12.51 32.56
CA GLN A 262 -7.61 13.13 33.85
C GLN A 262 -7.54 12.15 35.02
N ARG A 263 -7.70 10.86 34.75
CA ARG A 263 -7.70 9.79 35.76
C ARG A 263 -6.40 9.00 35.69
N ALA A 264 -5.96 8.46 36.81
CA ALA A 264 -4.79 7.58 36.85
C ALA A 264 -4.95 6.34 35.95
N THR A 265 -6.19 5.89 35.74
CA THR A 265 -6.56 4.76 34.85
C THR A 265 -6.51 5.11 33.36
N ASP A 266 -6.44 6.40 32.99
CA ASP A 266 -6.29 6.80 31.59
C ASP A 266 -4.84 6.57 31.08
N PHE A 267 -3.89 6.43 32.02
CA PHE A 267 -2.50 6.10 31.73
C PHE A 267 -2.25 4.59 31.81
N TRP A 268 -1.41 4.10 30.91
CA TRP A 268 -1.02 2.69 30.88
C TRP A 268 0.26 2.47 31.67
N ARG A 269 0.30 1.36 32.41
CA ARG A 269 1.52 0.87 33.06
C ARG A 269 2.02 -0.35 32.29
N PRO A 270 3.21 -0.27 31.66
CA PRO A 270 3.83 -1.41 31.01
C PRO A 270 3.81 -2.64 31.93
N ARG A 271 3.24 -3.74 31.43
CA ARG A 271 3.08 -4.96 32.22
C ARG A 271 3.02 -6.18 31.33
N GLU A 272 3.29 -7.33 31.95
CA GLU A 272 2.96 -8.62 31.37
C GLU A 272 1.45 -8.84 31.44
N ILE A 273 0.87 -9.19 30.30
CA ILE A 273 -0.51 -9.63 30.16
C ILE A 273 -0.46 -11.15 30.04
N SER A 274 -1.30 -11.84 30.80
CA SER A 274 -1.53 -13.29 30.67
C SER A 274 -3.03 -13.53 30.53
N VAL A 275 -3.39 -14.36 29.56
CA VAL A 275 -4.76 -14.82 29.33
C VAL A 275 -4.76 -16.35 29.40
N PRO A 276 -5.44 -16.97 30.38
CA PRO A 276 -5.39 -18.41 30.61
C PRO A 276 -6.13 -19.18 29.51
N VAL A 277 -5.65 -20.38 29.20
CA VAL A 277 -6.24 -21.30 28.20
C VAL A 277 -6.81 -22.52 28.94
N ASP A 278 -8.12 -22.55 29.14
CA ASP A 278 -8.77 -23.71 29.76
C ASP A 278 -8.92 -24.85 28.74
N LYS A 279 -7.91 -25.73 28.69
CA LYS A 279 -7.89 -26.89 27.82
C LYS A 279 -9.05 -27.86 28.06
N ASN A 280 -9.53 -27.99 29.29
CA ASN A 280 -10.66 -28.89 29.58
C ASN A 280 -11.95 -28.33 28.96
N TYR A 281 -12.17 -27.03 29.13
CA TYR A 281 -13.28 -26.34 28.48
C TYR A 281 -13.18 -26.36 26.95
N LEU A 282 -11.99 -26.14 26.39
CA LEU A 282 -11.79 -26.23 24.94
C LEU A 282 -12.04 -27.64 24.38
N ARG A 283 -11.67 -28.71 25.11
CA ARG A 283 -12.02 -30.09 24.71
C ARG A 283 -13.53 -30.33 24.70
N SER A 284 -14.26 -29.86 25.72
CA SER A 284 -15.72 -30.01 25.75
C SER A 284 -16.44 -29.26 24.64
N ILE A 285 -15.81 -28.22 24.07
CA ILE A 285 -16.35 -27.46 22.94
C ILE A 285 -15.92 -28.06 21.59
N PHE A 286 -14.64 -28.37 21.41
CA PHE A 286 -14.06 -28.75 20.11
C PHE A 286 -14.04 -30.25 19.83
N GLU A 287 -13.99 -31.11 20.86
CA GLU A 287 -13.84 -32.56 20.69
C GLU A 287 -15.13 -33.34 21.01
N GLU A 288 -16.03 -32.80 21.84
CA GLU A 288 -17.27 -33.48 22.26
C GLU A 288 -18.51 -33.22 21.36
N SER A 289 -18.37 -32.51 20.24
CA SER A 289 -19.52 -32.03 19.45
C SER A 289 -20.32 -33.18 18.77
N ALA A 290 -21.58 -33.44 19.19
CA ALA A 290 -22.74 -33.79 18.32
C ALA A 290 -23.99 -34.31 19.07
N ILE A 291 -24.44 -33.71 20.19
CA ILE A 291 -25.81 -33.98 20.70
C ILE A 291 -26.71 -32.80 20.35
N GLY A 292 -27.47 -32.94 19.26
CA GLY A 292 -28.53 -32.00 18.88
C GLY A 292 -29.01 -32.21 17.44
N GLU A 293 -30.31 -31.99 17.20
CA GLU A 293 -30.86 -31.89 15.84
C GLU A 293 -30.20 -30.74 15.06
N PRO A 294 -30.22 -30.77 13.71
CA PRO A 294 -29.57 -29.75 12.88
C PRO A 294 -29.97 -28.32 13.29
N GLY A 295 -29.00 -27.53 13.77
CA GLY A 295 -29.15 -26.09 14.00
C GLY A 295 -29.30 -25.61 15.45
N ASP A 296 -28.70 -26.26 16.46
CA ASP A 296 -28.73 -25.73 17.84
C ASP A 296 -27.32 -25.54 18.45
N ILE A 297 -26.83 -24.29 18.47
CA ILE A 297 -25.64 -23.84 19.22
C ILE A 297 -26.04 -23.02 20.47
N SER A 298 -27.33 -22.88 20.75
CA SER A 298 -27.80 -22.04 21.85
C SER A 298 -27.45 -22.62 23.23
N SER A 299 -27.13 -23.91 23.30
CA SER A 299 -27.04 -24.67 24.55
C SER A 299 -25.62 -24.87 25.10
N GLN A 300 -24.55 -24.55 24.34
CA GLN A 300 -23.18 -24.92 24.73
C GLN A 300 -22.22 -23.74 24.96
N LEU A 301 -22.59 -22.51 24.59
CA LEU A 301 -21.85 -21.30 24.96
C LEU A 301 -22.44 -20.73 26.25
N VAL A 302 -21.98 -21.25 27.38
CA VAL A 302 -22.54 -20.95 28.71
C VAL A 302 -22.46 -19.45 29.04
N ALA A 303 -23.58 -18.95 29.58
CA ALA A 303 -23.77 -17.57 29.98
C ALA A 303 -23.02 -17.19 31.26
N GLY A 304 -22.18 -16.14 31.17
CA GLY A 304 -22.24 -14.99 32.07
C GLY A 304 -23.27 -13.96 31.55
N PRO A 305 -23.55 -12.87 32.30
CA PRO A 305 -24.53 -11.87 31.88
C PRO A 305 -24.07 -11.19 30.59
N GLY A 306 -24.69 -11.51 29.46
CA GLY A 306 -24.26 -11.06 28.11
C GLY A 306 -24.09 -12.16 27.06
N ALA A 307 -24.59 -13.38 27.32
CA ALA A 307 -24.49 -14.49 26.38
C ALA A 307 -25.17 -14.21 25.03
N PHE A 308 -24.37 -14.42 24.00
CA PHE A 308 -24.70 -14.30 22.60
C PHE A 308 -25.40 -15.60 22.10
N ARG A 309 -26.58 -15.50 21.46
CA ARG A 309 -27.46 -16.65 21.10
C ARG A 309 -27.89 -16.69 19.62
N PRO A 310 -27.15 -17.35 18.71
CA PRO A 310 -27.67 -17.71 17.38
C PRO A 310 -28.51 -18.95 17.52
N ASP A 311 -29.80 -18.83 17.24
CA ASP A 311 -30.56 -19.98 16.83
C ASP A 311 -30.03 -20.43 15.44
N GLY A 312 -29.80 -21.72 15.21
CA GLY A 312 -29.68 -22.26 13.84
C GLY A 312 -28.28 -22.53 13.27
N VAL A 313 -27.19 -22.17 13.94
CA VAL A 313 -25.84 -22.28 13.35
C VAL A 313 -25.26 -23.69 13.57
N PHE A 314 -24.33 -24.18 12.73
CA PHE A 314 -23.54 -25.39 12.99
C PHE A 314 -22.08 -25.04 12.67
N LEU A 315 -21.13 -25.44 13.52
CA LEU A 315 -19.75 -24.96 13.46
C LEU A 315 -18.82 -26.07 12.95
N PRO A 316 -18.55 -26.16 11.64
CA PRO A 316 -17.86 -27.32 11.11
C PRO A 316 -16.37 -27.41 11.50
N GLU A 317 -15.74 -26.39 12.11
CA GLU A 317 -14.35 -26.45 12.59
C GLU A 317 -13.96 -25.11 13.27
N LEU A 318 -14.31 -24.90 14.56
CA LEU A 318 -13.80 -23.72 15.31
C LEU A 318 -12.40 -23.93 15.89
N GLY A 319 -11.93 -25.18 15.94
CA GLY A 319 -10.64 -25.52 16.52
C GLY A 319 -9.46 -24.78 15.87
N PHE A 320 -8.31 -24.84 16.53
CA PHE A 320 -7.09 -24.17 16.08
C PHE A 320 -6.36 -24.92 14.96
N GLY A 321 -6.92 -26.00 14.41
CA GLY A 321 -6.22 -26.87 13.45
C GLY A 321 -5.02 -27.62 14.04
N VAL A 322 -4.87 -27.57 15.37
CA VAL A 322 -3.92 -28.33 16.18
C VAL A 322 -4.68 -28.95 17.36
N PRO A 323 -4.22 -30.09 17.91
CA PRO A 323 -4.84 -30.71 19.09
C PRO A 323 -4.85 -29.76 20.29
N VAL A 324 -5.92 -29.77 21.08
CA VAL A 324 -6.06 -28.90 22.27
C VAL A 324 -4.91 -29.10 23.27
N ASP A 325 -4.41 -30.32 23.39
CA ASP A 325 -3.31 -30.64 24.30
C ASP A 325 -1.96 -30.04 23.88
N SER A 326 -1.81 -29.64 22.61
CA SER A 326 -0.61 -28.94 22.09
C SER A 326 -0.63 -27.43 22.29
N LEU A 327 -1.75 -26.87 22.76
CA LEU A 327 -1.84 -25.45 23.08
C LEU A 327 -1.01 -25.14 24.33
N ASP A 328 -0.57 -23.90 24.47
CA ASP A 328 0.00 -23.38 25.71
C ASP A 328 -1.10 -23.27 26.79
N ASP A 329 -0.72 -23.34 28.07
CA ASP A 329 -1.67 -23.19 29.19
C ASP A 329 -2.12 -21.73 29.38
N GLU A 330 -1.35 -20.78 28.85
CA GLU A 330 -1.67 -19.35 28.82
C GLU A 330 -1.05 -18.66 27.61
N VAL A 331 -1.67 -17.59 27.16
CA VAL A 331 -1.07 -16.65 26.21
C VAL A 331 -0.54 -15.46 27.00
N SER A 332 0.79 -15.39 27.13
CA SER A 332 1.47 -14.33 27.90
C SER A 332 2.47 -13.53 27.06
N TRP A 333 2.41 -12.21 27.19
CA TRP A 333 3.28 -11.27 26.50
C TRP A 333 3.41 -9.93 27.25
N PHE A 334 4.53 -9.24 27.02
CA PHE A 334 4.72 -7.90 27.57
C PHE A 334 4.13 -6.83 26.64
N TYR A 335 3.33 -5.93 27.20
CA TYR A 335 2.74 -4.82 26.46
C TYR A 335 3.05 -3.48 27.13
N GLU A 336 3.83 -2.66 26.42
CA GLU A 336 4.27 -1.35 26.90
C GLU A 336 3.27 -0.22 26.67
N GLY A 337 2.33 -0.38 25.73
CA GLY A 337 1.41 0.68 25.30
C GLY A 337 2.08 1.74 24.40
N ASN A 338 1.35 2.81 24.11
CA ASN A 338 1.80 3.90 23.25
C ASN A 338 2.49 4.97 24.11
N MET A 339 3.66 5.47 23.70
CA MET A 339 4.33 6.57 24.41
C MET A 339 3.56 7.88 24.20
N LEU A 340 3.08 8.49 25.29
CA LEU A 340 2.38 9.78 25.29
C LEU A 340 3.38 10.94 25.40
N ALA A 341 4.23 10.90 26.42
CA ALA A 341 5.15 11.98 26.78
C ALA A 341 6.29 11.45 27.64
N ARG A 342 7.18 12.35 28.08
CA ARG A 342 8.13 12.09 29.17
C ARG A 342 7.81 13.02 30.33
N ASP A 343 7.95 12.55 31.56
CA ASP A 343 7.81 13.38 32.76
C ASP A 343 9.01 14.32 32.96
N SER A 344 8.98 15.12 34.03
CA SER A 344 10.06 16.06 34.38
C SER A 344 11.40 15.39 34.71
N GLU A 345 11.40 14.09 35.01
CA GLU A 345 12.58 13.28 35.30
C GLU A 345 13.07 12.53 34.05
N GLY A 346 12.36 12.65 32.92
CA GLY A 346 12.66 12.01 31.65
C GLY A 346 12.06 10.61 31.48
N ASN A 347 11.28 10.13 32.44
CA ASN A 347 10.64 8.80 32.38
C ASN A 347 9.49 8.83 31.35
N PRO A 348 9.35 7.79 30.50
CA PRO A 348 8.26 7.71 29.55
C PRO A 348 6.92 7.48 30.25
N ILE A 349 5.90 8.21 29.78
CA ILE A 349 4.50 8.04 30.17
C ILE A 349 3.79 7.34 29.02
N TYR A 350 3.09 6.26 29.32
CA TYR A 350 2.38 5.45 28.33
C TYR A 350 0.87 5.56 28.45
N TYR A 351 0.17 5.26 27.36
CA TYR A 351 -1.28 5.11 27.31
C TYR A 351 -1.69 4.02 26.31
N THR A 352 -2.91 3.52 26.45
CA THR A 352 -3.54 2.66 25.44
C THR A 352 -4.69 3.41 24.80
N ARG A 353 -4.93 3.18 23.51
CA ARG A 353 -6.15 3.67 22.85
C ARG A 353 -7.34 2.86 23.34
N VAL A 354 -8.54 3.40 23.15
CA VAL A 354 -9.79 2.68 23.46
C VAL A 354 -9.88 1.36 22.70
N GLN A 355 -9.51 1.37 21.41
CA GLN A 355 -9.46 0.15 20.60
C GLN A 355 -8.50 -0.91 21.17
N ASP A 356 -7.38 -0.50 21.80
CA ASP A 356 -6.37 -1.42 22.33
C ASP A 356 -6.94 -2.14 23.56
N ASP A 357 -7.58 -1.40 24.46
CA ASP A 357 -8.27 -1.97 25.63
C ASP A 357 -9.38 -2.93 25.22
N LEU A 358 -10.16 -2.58 24.18
CA LEU A 358 -11.23 -3.45 23.72
C LEU A 358 -10.74 -4.70 23.02
N VAL A 359 -9.65 -4.66 22.26
CA VAL A 359 -9.05 -5.88 21.73
C VAL A 359 -8.60 -6.80 22.88
N LEU A 360 -8.00 -6.26 23.94
CA LEU A 360 -7.64 -7.04 25.13
C LEU A 360 -8.87 -7.63 25.83
N ASP A 361 -9.91 -6.83 26.06
CA ASP A 361 -11.17 -7.25 26.66
C ASP A 361 -11.84 -8.36 25.85
N ILE A 362 -11.89 -8.21 24.52
CA ILE A 362 -12.45 -9.22 23.62
C ILE A 362 -11.66 -10.52 23.71
N ILE A 363 -10.32 -10.48 23.71
CA ILE A 363 -9.50 -11.69 23.84
C ILE A 363 -9.76 -12.39 25.18
N GLN A 364 -9.84 -11.63 26.27
CA GLN A 364 -10.06 -12.16 27.62
C GLN A 364 -11.46 -12.76 27.81
N THR A 365 -12.49 -12.10 27.28
CA THR A 365 -13.89 -12.54 27.43
C THR A 365 -14.27 -13.65 26.44
N ASN A 366 -13.53 -13.79 25.34
CA ASN A 366 -13.77 -14.79 24.31
C ASN A 366 -13.47 -16.24 24.76
N ASN A 367 -12.67 -16.43 25.82
CA ASN A 367 -12.26 -17.75 26.34
C ASN A 367 -11.72 -18.70 25.25
N TRP A 368 -11.06 -18.15 24.22
CA TRP A 368 -10.50 -18.90 23.09
C TRP A 368 -11.50 -19.70 22.25
N VAL A 369 -12.81 -19.47 22.41
CA VAL A 369 -13.85 -20.24 21.71
C VAL A 369 -14.05 -19.73 20.28
N ARG A 370 -14.17 -18.41 20.11
CA ARG A 370 -14.35 -17.81 18.79
C ARG A 370 -12.98 -17.49 18.17
N PRO A 371 -12.71 -17.87 16.92
CA PRO A 371 -11.46 -17.52 16.25
C PRO A 371 -11.30 -16.00 16.16
N VAL A 372 -10.17 -15.48 16.64
CA VAL A 372 -9.82 -14.05 16.57
C VAL A 372 -8.75 -13.86 15.51
N TYR A 373 -8.95 -12.89 14.62
CA TYR A 373 -8.05 -12.58 13.53
C TYR A 373 -7.74 -11.08 13.46
N PHE A 374 -6.55 -10.76 12.99
CA PHE A 374 -6.18 -9.43 12.51
C PHE A 374 -5.98 -9.50 11.00
N ALA A 375 -6.57 -8.58 10.23
CA ALA A 375 -6.24 -8.46 8.81
C ALA A 375 -4.73 -8.19 8.65
N ILE A 376 -4.12 -8.68 7.58
CA ILE A 376 -2.68 -8.43 7.31
C ILE A 376 -2.33 -6.94 7.19
N THR A 377 -3.35 -6.08 6.97
CA THR A 377 -3.26 -4.62 6.91
C THR A 377 -3.24 -3.93 8.28
N VAL A 378 -3.56 -4.66 9.36
CA VAL A 378 -3.47 -4.13 10.72
C VAL A 378 -2.00 -3.97 11.10
N SER A 379 -1.63 -2.77 11.55
CA SER A 379 -0.25 -2.47 11.95
C SER A 379 0.17 -3.31 13.16
N ARG A 380 1.47 -3.62 13.28
CA ARG A 380 2.02 -4.37 14.43
C ARG A 380 1.69 -3.74 15.78
N ASP A 381 1.69 -2.41 15.83
CA ASP A 381 1.28 -1.65 17.03
C ASP A 381 -0.17 -1.93 17.43
N ALA A 382 -1.08 -1.98 16.45
CA ALA A 382 -2.50 -2.30 16.67
C ALA A 382 -2.75 -3.81 16.90
N GLN A 383 -1.74 -4.67 16.72
CA GLN A 383 -1.77 -6.09 17.10
C GLN A 383 -1.32 -6.32 18.56
N LEU A 384 -1.01 -5.27 19.31
CA LEU A 384 -0.72 -5.30 20.74
C LEU A 384 0.43 -6.24 21.15
N ASN A 385 1.48 -6.35 20.32
CA ASN A 385 2.61 -7.27 20.52
C ASN A 385 2.25 -8.77 20.56
N LEU A 386 1.08 -9.15 20.03
CA LEU A 386 0.66 -10.56 19.95
C LEU A 386 1.39 -11.37 18.87
N ALA A 387 2.31 -10.76 18.12
CA ALA A 387 3.02 -11.41 17.02
C ALA A 387 3.54 -12.83 17.30
N PRO A 388 4.09 -13.16 18.50
CA PRO A 388 4.51 -14.51 18.85
C PRO A 388 3.40 -15.57 18.83
N TYR A 389 2.13 -15.17 18.94
CA TYR A 389 0.96 -16.05 18.96
C TYR A 389 0.09 -15.91 17.70
N LEU A 390 0.58 -15.21 16.68
CA LEU A 390 -0.13 -15.07 15.42
C LEU A 390 0.24 -16.21 14.47
N ARG A 391 -0.75 -16.76 13.76
CA ARG A 391 -0.57 -17.64 12.61
C ARG A 391 -1.08 -16.96 11.35
N LEU A 392 -0.28 -16.88 10.29
CA LEU A 392 -0.75 -16.45 8.98
C LEU A 392 -1.65 -17.53 8.37
N GLU A 393 -2.89 -17.15 8.04
CA GLU A 393 -3.84 -17.95 7.27
C GLU A 393 -4.38 -17.07 6.13
N GLY A 394 -4.03 -17.39 4.88
CA GLY A 394 -4.34 -16.58 3.70
C GLY A 394 -3.85 -15.14 3.82
N LYS A 395 -4.78 -14.20 4.08
CA LYS A 395 -4.55 -12.76 4.26
C LYS A 395 -4.89 -12.24 5.66
N ALA A 396 -5.07 -13.13 6.63
CA ALA A 396 -5.33 -12.75 8.01
C ALA A 396 -4.38 -13.47 8.97
N PHE A 397 -4.07 -12.83 10.09
CA PHE A 397 -3.34 -13.42 11.20
C PHE A 397 -4.33 -13.92 12.24
N ARG A 398 -4.42 -15.23 12.42
CA ARG A 398 -5.19 -15.85 13.50
C ARG A 398 -4.41 -15.78 14.80
N LEU A 399 -5.04 -15.36 15.89
CA LEU A 399 -4.50 -15.53 17.22
C LEU A 399 -4.69 -16.99 17.67
N VAL A 400 -3.58 -17.67 17.97
CA VAL A 400 -3.54 -19.08 18.37
C VAL A 400 -2.72 -19.20 19.66
N PRO A 401 -3.20 -19.93 20.70
CA PRO A 401 -2.44 -20.19 21.92
C PRO A 401 -1.24 -21.15 21.73
N VAL A 402 -0.33 -20.80 20.83
CA VAL A 402 0.94 -21.50 20.58
C VAL A 402 1.99 -20.45 20.33
N LYS A 403 2.95 -20.32 21.25
CA LYS A 403 4.03 -19.36 21.15
C LYS A 403 5.04 -19.76 20.07
N SER A 404 5.48 -18.78 19.29
CA SER A 404 6.44 -18.92 18.22
C SER A 404 7.40 -17.74 18.20
N ASP A 405 8.65 -17.97 17.83
CA ASP A 405 9.65 -16.92 17.62
C ASP A 405 9.55 -16.29 16.21
N VAL A 406 8.54 -16.67 15.42
CA VAL A 406 8.36 -16.18 14.05
C VAL A 406 7.70 -14.80 14.05
N ASN A 407 8.48 -13.77 13.76
CA ASN A 407 8.08 -12.35 13.77
C ASN A 407 6.91 -11.98 12.84
N PHE A 408 6.62 -12.77 11.81
CA PHE A 408 5.52 -12.52 10.87
C PHE A 408 4.37 -13.53 11.03
N GLY A 409 4.26 -14.11 12.23
CA GLY A 409 3.32 -15.16 12.57
C GLY A 409 3.71 -16.51 12.00
N MET A 410 3.47 -17.58 12.74
CA MET A 410 3.70 -18.95 12.27
C MET A 410 2.87 -19.26 11.02
N LEU A 411 3.21 -20.30 10.26
CA LEU A 411 2.48 -20.67 9.06
C LEU A 411 2.29 -22.18 9.03
N ASP A 412 1.03 -22.63 9.00
CA ASP A 412 0.67 -24.02 8.75
C ASP A 412 0.42 -24.19 7.24
N PRO A 413 1.25 -24.93 6.50
CA PRO A 413 1.16 -24.98 5.05
C PRO A 413 -0.10 -25.68 4.53
N ALA A 414 -0.77 -26.52 5.32
CA ALA A 414 -2.03 -27.15 4.92
C ALA A 414 -3.19 -26.17 5.06
N ILE A 415 -3.28 -25.49 6.22
CA ILE A 415 -4.34 -24.50 6.48
C ILE A 415 -4.17 -23.29 5.56
N HIS A 416 -2.96 -22.73 5.47
CA HIS A 416 -2.66 -21.58 4.61
C HIS A 416 -2.93 -21.93 3.13
N GLY A 417 -2.52 -23.12 2.69
CA GLY A 417 -2.78 -23.62 1.33
C GLY A 417 -4.28 -23.76 1.02
N ASP A 418 -5.09 -24.30 1.95
CA ASP A 418 -6.55 -24.34 1.80
C ASP A 418 -7.14 -22.93 1.64
N ARG A 419 -6.67 -21.94 2.43
CA ARG A 419 -7.12 -20.55 2.29
C ARG A 419 -6.73 -19.96 0.94
N LEU A 420 -5.48 -20.15 0.51
CA LEU A 420 -5.00 -19.67 -0.79
C LEU A 420 -5.78 -20.28 -1.95
N SER A 421 -6.12 -21.57 -1.88
CA SER A 421 -6.87 -22.27 -2.94
C SER A 421 -8.25 -21.66 -3.23
N LYS A 422 -8.82 -20.95 -2.24
CA LYS A 422 -10.12 -20.27 -2.36
C LYS A 422 -10.01 -18.86 -2.93
N PHE A 423 -8.80 -18.34 -3.16
CA PHE A 423 -8.61 -16.97 -3.62
C PHE A 423 -9.14 -16.76 -5.04
N ARG A 424 -9.65 -15.54 -5.28
CA ARG A 424 -10.02 -15.01 -6.59
C ARG A 424 -9.03 -13.93 -6.97
N LEU A 425 -8.52 -13.99 -8.19
CA LEU A 425 -7.60 -13.01 -8.78
C LEU A 425 -8.02 -12.79 -10.25
N ARG A 426 -9.25 -12.31 -10.45
CA ARG A 426 -9.84 -12.19 -11.78
C ARG A 426 -9.14 -11.09 -12.59
N GLU A 427 -8.87 -11.40 -13.85
CA GLU A 427 -8.23 -10.50 -14.83
C GLU A 427 -6.81 -10.01 -14.45
N VAL A 428 -6.20 -10.50 -13.36
CA VAL A 428 -4.84 -10.10 -12.94
C VAL A 428 -3.78 -10.57 -13.94
N ASN A 429 -3.99 -11.75 -14.53
CA ASN A 429 -3.17 -12.29 -15.61
C ASN A 429 -3.61 -11.83 -17.01
N ASN A 430 -4.53 -10.88 -17.13
CA ASN A 430 -4.93 -10.32 -18.42
C ASN A 430 -4.05 -9.13 -18.79
N GLU A 431 -3.18 -9.29 -19.80
CA GLU A 431 -2.31 -8.22 -20.31
C GLU A 431 -3.07 -7.01 -20.86
N ASN A 432 -4.35 -7.17 -21.19
CA ASN A 432 -5.22 -6.09 -21.66
C ASN A 432 -5.99 -5.38 -20.52
N ALA A 433 -5.71 -5.71 -19.25
CA ALA A 433 -6.29 -5.02 -18.11
C ALA A 433 -5.30 -3.97 -17.59
N TYR A 434 -5.78 -2.74 -17.42
CA TYR A 434 -4.98 -1.68 -16.81
C TYR A 434 -5.12 -1.70 -15.28
N PHE A 435 -3.98 -1.72 -14.62
CA PHE A 435 -3.86 -1.60 -13.16
C PHE A 435 -2.90 -0.45 -12.87
N ASP A 436 -3.34 0.56 -12.11
CA ASP A 436 -2.48 1.66 -11.69
C ASP A 436 -1.40 1.21 -10.68
N GLU A 437 -0.41 2.06 -10.41
CA GLU A 437 0.71 1.73 -9.50
C GLU A 437 0.24 1.18 -8.14
N ASN A 438 -0.76 1.80 -7.50
CA ASN A 438 -1.23 1.35 -6.19
C ASN A 438 -1.88 -0.03 -6.29
N THR A 439 -2.65 -0.26 -7.35
CA THR A 439 -3.27 -1.55 -7.60
C THR A 439 -2.20 -2.62 -7.87
N ARG A 440 -1.17 -2.33 -8.69
CA ARG A 440 -0.04 -3.24 -8.95
C ARG A 440 0.69 -3.60 -7.65
N ARG A 441 1.00 -2.62 -6.80
CA ARG A 441 1.63 -2.83 -5.47
C ARG A 441 0.76 -3.67 -4.54
N MET A 442 -0.55 -3.43 -4.54
CA MET A 442 -1.48 -4.21 -3.72
C MET A 442 -1.59 -5.68 -4.20
N ILE A 443 -1.56 -5.91 -5.51
CA ILE A 443 -1.50 -7.26 -6.09
C ILE A 443 -0.17 -7.93 -5.73
N ASP A 444 0.95 -7.20 -5.77
CA ASP A 444 2.27 -7.75 -5.45
C ASP A 444 2.36 -8.31 -4.02
N ASN A 445 1.60 -7.76 -3.06
CA ASN A 445 1.51 -8.31 -1.70
C ASN A 445 0.98 -9.76 -1.65
N TYR A 446 0.26 -10.25 -2.66
CA TYR A 446 -0.10 -11.67 -2.75
C TYR A 446 1.13 -12.56 -2.97
N ARG A 447 2.15 -12.08 -3.68
CA ARG A 447 3.40 -12.81 -3.90
C ARG A 447 4.11 -13.06 -2.57
N THR A 448 4.02 -12.15 -1.62
CA THR A 448 4.56 -12.34 -0.26
C THR A 448 3.89 -13.51 0.46
N VAL A 449 2.55 -13.60 0.48
CA VAL A 449 1.88 -14.71 1.18
C VAL A 449 2.10 -16.07 0.48
N ILE A 450 2.32 -16.07 -0.83
CA ILE A 450 2.60 -17.27 -1.62
C ILE A 450 4.05 -17.74 -1.43
N THR A 451 5.02 -16.83 -1.46
CA THR A 451 6.43 -17.17 -1.17
C THR A 451 6.60 -17.72 0.24
N ARG A 452 5.82 -17.21 1.21
CA ARG A 452 5.77 -17.79 2.56
C ARG A 452 5.21 -19.21 2.59
N GLN A 453 4.18 -19.51 1.80
CA GLN A 453 3.67 -20.89 1.62
C GLN A 453 4.76 -21.82 1.09
N ALA A 454 5.52 -21.35 0.10
CA ALA A 454 6.64 -22.11 -0.45
C ALA A 454 7.76 -22.32 0.58
N THR A 455 8.12 -21.28 1.33
CA THR A 455 9.11 -21.38 2.43
C THR A 455 8.71 -22.42 3.48
N ALA A 456 7.45 -22.45 3.89
CA ALA A 456 6.99 -23.44 4.86
C ALA A 456 7.12 -24.88 4.33
N TYR A 457 6.85 -25.13 3.05
CA TYR A 457 7.08 -26.45 2.45
C TYR A 457 8.58 -26.79 2.32
N MET A 458 9.44 -25.81 2.07
CA MET A 458 10.90 -26.03 2.07
C MET A 458 11.41 -26.42 3.46
N GLU A 459 10.90 -25.79 4.53
CA GLU A 459 11.24 -26.15 5.91
C GLU A 459 10.80 -27.59 6.27
N LEU A 460 9.72 -28.07 5.64
CA LEU A 460 9.28 -29.47 5.74
C LEU A 460 10.05 -30.43 4.82
N ASN A 461 11.11 -29.98 4.14
CA ASN A 461 11.86 -30.74 3.13
C ASN A 461 10.98 -31.25 1.97
N GLN A 462 9.99 -30.45 1.54
CA GLN A 462 9.09 -30.75 0.43
C GLN A 462 9.25 -29.73 -0.72
N PRO A 463 10.38 -29.75 -1.45
CA PRO A 463 10.67 -28.78 -2.51
C PRO A 463 9.67 -28.83 -3.68
N ASP A 464 9.14 -30.00 -4.02
CA ASP A 464 8.14 -30.14 -5.10
C ASP A 464 6.86 -29.36 -4.77
N SER A 465 6.38 -29.46 -3.52
CA SER A 465 5.23 -28.69 -3.03
C SER A 465 5.54 -27.19 -3.02
N ALA A 466 6.76 -26.80 -2.62
CA ALA A 466 7.17 -25.40 -2.64
C ALA A 466 7.17 -24.84 -4.07
N SER A 467 7.75 -25.57 -5.03
CA SER A 467 7.75 -25.21 -6.45
C SER A 467 6.32 -25.10 -6.99
N TYR A 468 5.43 -26.06 -6.68
CA TYR A 468 4.02 -26.00 -7.09
C TYR A 468 3.34 -24.69 -6.68
N TRP A 469 3.48 -24.25 -5.42
CA TRP A 469 2.83 -23.03 -4.94
C TRP A 469 3.41 -21.77 -5.56
N LEU A 470 4.71 -21.73 -5.84
CA LEU A 470 5.32 -20.63 -6.59
C LEU A 470 4.75 -20.55 -8.01
N ARG A 471 4.67 -21.68 -8.73
CA ARG A 471 4.07 -21.72 -10.08
C ARG A 471 2.63 -21.27 -10.07
N TRP A 472 1.85 -21.77 -9.12
CA TRP A 472 0.46 -21.37 -8.93
C TRP A 472 0.33 -19.85 -8.75
N GLY A 473 1.22 -19.24 -7.98
CA GLY A 473 1.22 -17.79 -7.78
C GLY A 473 1.66 -17.00 -8.99
N GLU A 474 2.67 -17.47 -9.73
CA GLU A 474 3.15 -16.86 -10.96
C GLU A 474 2.10 -16.95 -12.09
N ASP A 475 1.40 -18.07 -12.22
CA ASP A 475 0.35 -18.26 -13.22
C ASP A 475 -0.86 -17.32 -12.99
N LEU A 476 -1.17 -17.05 -11.72
CA LEU A 476 -2.24 -16.12 -11.32
C LEU A 476 -1.80 -14.66 -11.31
N ILE A 477 -0.53 -14.41 -11.02
CA ILE A 477 0.06 -13.07 -10.95
C ILE A 477 1.38 -13.04 -11.75
N PRO A 478 1.32 -13.09 -13.09
CA PRO A 478 2.51 -13.12 -13.92
C PRO A 478 3.34 -11.84 -13.75
N PHE A 479 4.67 -11.99 -13.77
CA PHE A 479 5.59 -10.84 -13.80
C PHE A 479 5.53 -10.07 -15.13
N THR A 480 4.90 -10.63 -16.17
CA THR A 480 4.68 -9.96 -17.45
C THR A 480 3.52 -8.98 -17.40
N SER A 481 2.36 -9.38 -16.86
CA SER A 481 1.18 -8.51 -16.74
C SER A 481 1.27 -7.57 -15.55
N ILE A 482 1.84 -8.04 -14.43
CA ILE A 482 2.06 -7.26 -13.21
C ILE A 482 3.56 -7.30 -12.89
N PRO A 483 4.36 -6.33 -13.39
CA PRO A 483 5.82 -6.31 -13.19
C PRO A 483 6.27 -6.48 -11.72
N GLY A 484 5.44 -6.04 -10.76
CA GLY A 484 5.73 -6.14 -9.33
C GLY A 484 6.87 -5.23 -8.88
N ASP A 485 7.21 -5.28 -7.60
CA ASP A 485 8.46 -4.69 -7.11
C ASP A 485 9.66 -5.55 -7.52
N ARG A 486 10.82 -4.91 -7.78
CA ARG A 486 12.05 -5.63 -8.17
C ARG A 486 12.46 -6.65 -7.11
N SER A 487 12.29 -6.33 -5.82
CA SER A 487 12.57 -7.27 -4.74
C SER A 487 11.62 -8.47 -4.73
N SER A 488 10.36 -8.28 -5.14
CA SER A 488 9.37 -9.35 -5.23
C SER A 488 9.76 -10.38 -6.29
N LYS A 489 10.13 -9.92 -7.50
CA LYS A 489 10.59 -10.79 -8.59
C LYS A 489 11.83 -11.60 -8.21
N ILE A 490 12.83 -10.94 -7.62
CA ILE A 490 14.08 -11.59 -7.21
C ILE A 490 13.88 -12.53 -6.02
N THR A 491 12.99 -12.18 -5.08
CA THR A 491 12.60 -13.10 -4.01
C THR A 491 11.94 -14.35 -4.57
N TYR A 492 11.06 -14.21 -5.56
CA TYR A 492 10.45 -15.35 -6.26
C TYR A 492 11.51 -16.23 -6.95
N ALA A 493 12.43 -15.62 -7.69
CA ALA A 493 13.53 -16.32 -8.34
C ALA A 493 14.37 -17.12 -7.34
N TYR A 494 14.72 -16.50 -6.21
CA TYR A 494 15.48 -17.16 -5.15
C TYR A 494 14.70 -18.31 -4.50
N ARG A 495 13.39 -18.14 -4.27
CA ARG A 495 12.52 -19.21 -3.74
C ARG A 495 12.39 -20.37 -4.71
N TYR A 496 12.32 -20.13 -6.03
CA TYR A 496 12.37 -21.19 -7.04
C TYR A 496 13.71 -21.95 -6.99
N ALA A 497 14.83 -21.24 -6.88
CA ALA A 497 16.15 -21.87 -6.76
C ALA A 497 16.24 -22.76 -5.50
N GLN A 498 15.70 -22.29 -4.37
CA GLN A 498 15.64 -23.06 -3.12
C GLN A 498 14.71 -24.29 -3.24
N ALA A 499 13.66 -24.19 -4.04
CA ALA A 499 12.74 -25.29 -4.36
C ALA A 499 13.24 -26.21 -5.49
N HIS A 500 14.49 -26.07 -5.93
CA HIS A 500 15.12 -26.84 -7.01
C HIS A 500 14.48 -26.67 -8.41
N ASP A 501 13.72 -25.59 -8.63
CA ASP A 501 13.16 -25.23 -9.93
C ASP A 501 14.05 -24.20 -10.63
N MET A 502 15.20 -24.67 -11.12
CA MET A 502 16.25 -23.77 -11.58
C MET A 502 15.94 -23.10 -12.93
N GLU A 503 15.15 -23.74 -13.79
CA GLU A 503 14.72 -23.18 -15.07
C GLU A 503 13.98 -21.85 -14.88
N ARG A 504 12.96 -21.83 -14.01
CA ARG A 504 12.23 -20.62 -13.68
C ARG A 504 13.05 -19.63 -12.86
N ALA A 505 13.85 -20.12 -11.91
CA ALA A 505 14.72 -19.26 -11.11
C ALA A 505 15.65 -18.44 -12.00
N MET A 506 16.28 -19.10 -12.98
CA MET A 506 17.20 -18.48 -13.92
C MET A 506 16.49 -17.52 -14.87
N SER A 507 15.30 -17.86 -15.38
CA SER A 507 14.52 -16.96 -16.23
C SER A 507 14.19 -15.64 -15.52
N LEU A 508 13.74 -15.69 -14.26
CA LEU A 508 13.44 -14.47 -13.51
C LEU A 508 14.70 -13.70 -13.10
N ALA A 509 15.77 -14.42 -12.74
CA ALA A 509 17.03 -13.81 -12.31
C ALA A 509 17.78 -13.12 -13.46
N SER A 510 17.81 -13.71 -14.67
CA SER A 510 18.47 -13.13 -15.83
C SER A 510 17.79 -11.83 -16.27
N ASP A 511 16.46 -11.83 -16.33
CA ASP A 511 15.68 -10.64 -16.67
C ASP A 511 15.93 -9.49 -15.68
N SER A 512 15.97 -9.82 -14.38
CA SER A 512 16.18 -8.82 -13.33
C SER A 512 17.64 -8.35 -13.23
N LYS A 513 18.60 -9.12 -13.73
CA LYS A 513 20.03 -8.74 -13.73
C LYS A 513 20.24 -7.47 -14.54
N GLU A 514 19.75 -7.43 -15.78
CA GLU A 514 19.98 -6.30 -16.69
C GLU A 514 19.38 -5.01 -16.13
N GLU A 515 18.16 -5.10 -15.58
CA GLU A 515 17.48 -3.97 -14.94
C GLU A 515 18.25 -3.46 -13.71
N ALA A 516 18.70 -4.36 -12.84
CA ALA A 516 19.44 -3.99 -11.63
C ALA A 516 20.81 -3.39 -11.95
N ILE A 517 21.54 -3.92 -12.94
CA ILE A 517 22.83 -3.36 -13.38
C ILE A 517 22.65 -1.97 -14.01
N SER A 518 21.64 -1.81 -14.87
CA SER A 518 21.33 -0.50 -15.48
C SER A 518 20.98 0.54 -14.40
N SER A 519 20.17 0.16 -13.42
CA SER A 519 19.81 1.00 -12.27
C SER A 519 21.03 1.38 -11.44
N LEU A 520 21.88 0.41 -11.10
CA LEU A 520 23.11 0.62 -10.35
C LEU A 520 24.04 1.60 -11.06
N LYS A 521 24.26 1.41 -12.37
CA LYS A 521 25.08 2.30 -13.19
C LYS A 521 24.56 3.73 -13.16
N GLN A 522 23.25 3.92 -13.37
CA GLN A 522 22.63 5.25 -13.31
C GLN A 522 22.76 5.88 -11.92
N GLY A 523 22.63 5.08 -10.85
CA GLY A 523 22.82 5.52 -9.47
C GLY A 523 24.24 6.02 -9.22
N ILE A 524 25.26 5.29 -9.67
CA ILE A 524 26.67 5.68 -9.55
C ILE A 524 26.94 6.96 -10.35
N ASP A 525 26.49 7.04 -11.61
CA ASP A 525 26.67 8.24 -12.44
C ASP A 525 26.00 9.49 -11.82
N ARG A 526 24.89 9.31 -11.08
CA ARG A 526 24.24 10.40 -10.34
C ARG A 526 25.04 10.79 -9.10
N LEU A 527 25.55 9.79 -8.37
CA LEU A 527 26.36 10.00 -7.18
C LEU A 527 27.63 10.78 -7.52
N ASP A 528 28.35 10.37 -8.57
CA ASP A 528 29.58 11.04 -9.01
C ASP A 528 29.31 12.52 -9.38
N ARG A 529 28.23 12.79 -10.11
CA ARG A 529 27.82 14.17 -10.43
C ARG A 529 27.51 15.00 -9.18
N LEU A 530 26.91 14.40 -8.16
CA LEU A 530 26.64 15.11 -6.90
C LEU A 530 27.90 15.34 -6.09
N GLU A 531 28.83 14.38 -6.06
CA GLU A 531 30.12 14.52 -5.42
C GLU A 531 30.94 15.65 -6.07
N ASP A 532 30.95 15.72 -7.40
CA ASP A 532 31.58 16.79 -8.17
C ASP A 532 30.95 18.16 -7.86
N GLN A 533 29.61 18.25 -7.89
CA GLN A 533 28.89 19.48 -7.53
C GLN A 533 29.19 19.92 -6.09
N MET A 534 29.25 18.96 -5.16
CA MET A 534 29.58 19.23 -3.77
C MET A 534 31.03 19.74 -3.63
N ALA A 535 31.98 19.17 -4.37
CA ALA A 535 33.37 19.61 -4.39
C ALA A 535 33.49 21.05 -4.92
N ASP A 536 32.81 21.36 -6.02
CA ASP A 536 32.75 22.70 -6.61
C ASP A 536 32.15 23.72 -5.65
N LEU A 537 31.02 23.39 -5.01
CA LEU A 537 30.37 24.28 -4.03
C LEU A 537 31.22 24.50 -2.79
N ARG A 538 31.93 23.46 -2.30
CA ARG A 538 32.89 23.60 -1.21
C ARG A 538 34.06 24.52 -1.60
N ALA A 539 34.56 24.41 -2.84
CA ALA A 539 35.59 25.30 -3.36
C ALA A 539 35.08 26.76 -3.45
N GLN A 540 33.84 26.97 -3.92
CA GLN A 540 33.20 28.29 -3.95
C GLN A 540 32.99 28.87 -2.54
N ALA A 541 32.54 28.06 -1.59
CA ALA A 541 32.38 28.44 -0.18
C ALA A 541 33.71 28.90 0.46
N ALA A 542 34.82 28.28 0.05
CA ALA A 542 36.15 28.64 0.52
C ALA A 542 36.66 29.99 -0.05
N SER A 543 36.05 30.53 -1.10
CA SER A 543 36.50 31.77 -1.75
C SER A 543 36.30 33.03 -0.88
N PRO A 544 37.23 34.01 -0.90
CA PRO A 544 37.11 35.23 -0.10
C PRO A 544 35.84 36.06 -0.38
N ALA A 545 35.36 36.03 -1.63
CA ALA A 545 34.18 36.78 -2.07
C ALA A 545 32.85 36.23 -1.51
N VAL A 546 32.81 34.95 -1.15
CA VAL A 546 31.64 34.32 -0.52
C VAL A 546 31.69 34.47 1.00
N ARG A 547 32.89 34.40 1.62
CA ARG A 547 33.04 34.55 3.08
C ARG A 547 32.53 35.90 3.60
N THR A 548 32.60 36.95 2.79
CA THR A 548 32.18 38.31 3.15
C THR A 548 30.70 38.58 2.88
N ASN A 549 30.01 37.72 2.13
CA ASN A 549 28.58 37.88 1.79
C ASN A 549 27.72 36.81 2.48
N VAL A 550 27.03 37.22 3.55
CA VAL A 550 26.20 36.34 4.38
C VAL A 550 25.11 35.63 3.58
N SER A 551 24.48 36.31 2.62
CA SER A 551 23.39 35.73 1.80
C SER A 551 23.92 34.68 0.83
N ARG A 552 25.07 34.92 0.17
CA ARG A 552 25.70 33.92 -0.71
C ARG A 552 26.19 32.70 0.08
N ARG A 553 26.78 32.92 1.25
CA ARG A 553 27.21 31.82 2.13
C ARG A 553 26.03 30.94 2.54
N ARG A 554 24.91 31.54 2.97
CA ARG A 554 23.69 30.79 3.31
C ARG A 554 23.16 29.99 2.13
N ALA A 555 23.10 30.59 0.93
CA ALA A 555 22.65 29.88 -0.27
C ALA A 555 23.51 28.65 -0.58
N ILE A 556 24.84 28.75 -0.47
CA ILE A 556 25.74 27.61 -0.67
C ILE A 556 25.59 26.57 0.45
N GLU A 557 25.43 26.98 1.70
CA GLU A 557 25.17 26.05 2.82
C GLU A 557 23.85 25.28 2.63
N ASP A 558 22.80 25.94 2.14
CA ASP A 558 21.51 25.32 1.82
C ASP A 558 21.64 24.33 0.65
N GLU A 559 22.40 24.69 -0.39
CA GLU A 559 22.67 23.81 -1.53
C GLU A 559 23.52 22.60 -1.14
N LEU A 560 24.55 22.78 -0.31
CA LEU A 560 25.36 21.69 0.24
C LEU A 560 24.51 20.73 1.10
N ARG A 561 23.61 21.26 1.94
CA ARG A 561 22.65 20.42 2.69
C ARG A 561 21.75 19.63 1.76
N SER A 562 21.21 20.27 0.73
CA SER A 562 20.36 19.63 -0.28
C SER A 562 21.09 18.50 -1.00
N ILE A 563 22.32 18.74 -1.46
CA ILE A 563 23.15 17.72 -2.12
C ILE A 563 23.46 16.57 -1.16
N ASN A 564 23.82 16.87 0.10
CA ASN A 564 24.11 15.83 1.07
C ASN A 564 22.89 14.93 1.34
N ASN A 565 21.69 15.50 1.41
CA ASN A 565 20.46 14.71 1.55
C ASN A 565 20.23 13.81 0.33
N ARG A 566 20.45 14.33 -0.89
CA ARG A 566 20.33 13.56 -2.14
C ARG A 566 21.38 12.44 -2.24
N ILE A 567 22.60 12.67 -1.75
CA ILE A 567 23.65 11.64 -1.65
C ILE A 567 23.20 10.51 -0.72
N GLN A 568 22.62 10.83 0.44
CA GLN A 568 22.10 9.81 1.36
C GLN A 568 20.97 8.99 0.74
N GLU A 569 20.03 9.64 0.07
CA GLU A 569 18.92 9.00 -0.65
C GLU A 569 19.45 8.01 -1.72
N TYR A 570 20.32 8.48 -2.61
CA TYR A 570 20.90 7.61 -3.65
C TYR A 570 21.81 6.51 -3.09
N SER A 571 22.45 6.73 -1.93
CA SER A 571 23.22 5.68 -1.27
C SER A 571 22.31 4.53 -0.79
N MET A 572 21.08 4.83 -0.37
CA MET A 572 20.09 3.81 -0.03
C MET A 572 19.64 3.03 -1.27
N ASP A 573 19.37 3.71 -2.38
CA ASP A 573 19.01 3.08 -3.66
C ASP A 573 20.12 2.13 -4.16
N LEU A 574 21.39 2.57 -4.09
CA LEU A 574 22.54 1.74 -4.44
C LEU A 574 22.66 0.50 -3.54
N SER A 575 22.42 0.66 -2.24
CA SER A 575 22.42 -0.46 -1.29
C SER A 575 21.32 -1.48 -1.59
N TYR A 576 20.14 -0.99 -2.01
CA TYR A 576 19.03 -1.83 -2.45
C TYR A 576 19.39 -2.60 -3.72
N ASP A 577 19.85 -1.93 -4.78
CA ASP A 577 20.25 -2.58 -6.04
C ASP A 577 21.39 -3.59 -5.82
N ASN A 578 22.36 -3.27 -4.96
CA ASN A 578 23.42 -4.19 -4.56
C ASN A 578 22.86 -5.45 -3.88
N SER A 579 21.90 -5.29 -2.97
CA SER A 579 21.26 -6.42 -2.28
C SER A 579 20.56 -7.36 -3.27
N LEU A 580 19.86 -6.80 -4.27
CA LEU A 580 19.22 -7.55 -5.34
C LEU A 580 20.23 -8.35 -6.17
N LEU A 581 21.33 -7.72 -6.58
CA LEU A 581 22.39 -8.36 -7.36
C LEU A 581 23.10 -9.48 -6.57
N LEU A 582 23.30 -9.33 -5.26
CA LEU A 582 23.85 -10.40 -4.42
C LEU A 582 22.97 -11.66 -4.41
N VAL A 583 21.64 -11.48 -4.40
CA VAL A 583 20.69 -12.59 -4.47
C VAL A 583 20.72 -13.24 -5.84
N ILE A 584 20.77 -12.46 -6.93
CA ILE A 584 20.92 -12.97 -8.29
C ILE A 584 22.23 -13.78 -8.42
N GLN A 585 23.33 -13.29 -7.85
CA GLN A 585 24.62 -14.01 -7.85
C GLN A 585 24.49 -15.38 -7.18
N ARG A 586 23.76 -15.41 -6.06
CA ARG A 586 23.55 -16.64 -5.31
C ARG A 586 22.76 -17.65 -6.13
N ILE A 587 21.80 -17.22 -6.93
CA ILE A 587 21.04 -18.10 -7.82
C ILE A 587 21.98 -18.73 -8.87
N TYR A 588 22.87 -17.96 -9.50
CA TYR A 588 23.87 -18.50 -10.42
C TYR A 588 24.79 -19.55 -9.76
N PHE A 589 25.26 -19.29 -8.53
CA PHE A 589 26.02 -20.27 -7.77
C PHE A 589 25.21 -21.53 -7.41
N MET A 590 23.90 -21.42 -7.23
CA MET A 590 23.02 -22.57 -6.95
C MET A 590 22.76 -23.42 -8.20
N ASP A 591 22.72 -22.80 -9.38
CA ASP A 591 22.62 -23.48 -10.68
C ASP A 591 23.92 -24.21 -11.07
N GLY A 592 25.05 -23.80 -10.48
CA GLY A 592 26.38 -24.29 -10.83
C GLY A 592 27.04 -23.47 -11.95
N ASN A 593 26.44 -22.34 -12.34
CA ASN A 593 27.00 -21.39 -13.29
C ASN A 593 27.98 -20.43 -12.60
N GLU A 594 29.13 -20.97 -12.18
CA GLU A 594 30.17 -20.17 -11.49
C GLU A 594 30.78 -19.09 -12.38
N GLU A 595 30.88 -19.34 -13.69
CA GLU A 595 31.44 -18.39 -14.65
C GLU A 595 30.61 -17.09 -14.68
N GLU A 596 29.30 -17.20 -14.81
CA GLU A 596 28.39 -16.04 -14.82
C GLU A 596 28.37 -15.33 -13.45
N ALA A 597 28.38 -16.09 -12.36
CA ALA A 597 28.41 -15.53 -11.00
C ALA A 597 29.65 -14.67 -10.74
N LEU A 598 30.81 -15.11 -11.26
CA LEU A 598 32.08 -14.39 -11.17
C LEU A 598 32.15 -13.23 -12.16
N SER A 599 31.65 -13.41 -13.38
CA SER A 599 31.56 -12.35 -14.38
C SER A 599 30.74 -11.16 -13.85
N MET A 600 29.61 -11.43 -13.19
CA MET A 600 28.80 -10.38 -12.58
C MET A 600 29.52 -9.69 -11.41
N ALA A 601 30.31 -10.41 -10.62
CA ALA A 601 31.11 -9.82 -9.56
C ALA A 601 32.15 -8.83 -10.13
N GLU A 602 32.81 -9.21 -11.23
CA GLU A 602 33.75 -8.35 -11.94
C GLU A 602 33.04 -7.13 -12.52
N GLU A 603 31.93 -7.32 -13.24
CA GLU A 603 31.15 -6.25 -13.84
C GLU A 603 30.72 -5.19 -12.81
N VAL A 604 30.15 -5.62 -11.68
CA VAL A 604 29.72 -4.67 -10.62
C VAL A 604 30.92 -3.99 -9.97
N THR A 605 32.02 -4.71 -9.75
CA THR A 605 33.24 -4.13 -9.17
C THR A 605 33.82 -3.05 -10.10
N THR A 606 33.85 -3.30 -11.41
CA THR A 606 34.31 -2.34 -12.42
C THR A 606 33.37 -1.14 -12.51
N LEU A 607 32.05 -1.36 -12.60
CA LEU A 607 31.05 -0.30 -12.69
C LEU A 607 31.08 0.64 -11.49
N THR A 608 31.36 0.12 -10.30
CA THR A 608 31.39 0.90 -9.06
C THR A 608 32.79 1.44 -8.74
N ALA A 609 33.77 1.29 -9.63
CA ALA A 609 35.17 1.62 -9.41
C ALA A 609 35.73 1.05 -8.09
N GLY A 610 35.28 -0.15 -7.70
CA GLY A 610 35.66 -0.84 -6.47
C GLY A 610 34.98 -0.32 -5.20
N ARG A 611 34.01 0.61 -5.28
CA ARG A 611 33.23 1.06 -4.12
C ARG A 611 32.37 -0.05 -3.52
N ILE A 612 31.92 -1.00 -4.35
CA ILE A 612 31.12 -2.16 -3.93
C ILE A 612 31.92 -3.43 -4.22
N THR A 613 32.06 -4.30 -3.22
CA THR A 613 32.75 -5.59 -3.35
C THR A 613 31.75 -6.73 -3.40
N PHE A 614 31.91 -7.60 -4.40
CA PHE A 614 31.07 -8.79 -4.58
C PHE A 614 31.77 -10.07 -4.10
N PRO A 615 30.99 -11.06 -3.62
CA PRO A 615 31.51 -12.39 -3.30
C PRO A 615 32.21 -13.05 -4.48
N THR A 616 33.33 -13.72 -4.22
CA THR A 616 34.07 -14.51 -5.23
C THR A 616 33.92 -16.01 -5.02
N THR A 617 33.16 -16.43 -3.99
CA THR A 617 32.89 -17.85 -3.71
C THR A 617 31.43 -18.07 -3.36
N ALA A 618 30.92 -19.27 -3.64
CA ALA A 618 29.55 -19.65 -3.30
C ALA A 618 29.26 -19.57 -1.79
N ALA A 619 30.26 -19.86 -0.94
CA ALA A 619 30.15 -19.79 0.51
C ALA A 619 30.03 -18.34 1.02
N GLU A 620 30.83 -17.41 0.49
CA GLU A 620 30.71 -15.99 0.82
C GLU A 620 29.37 -15.43 0.33
N SER A 621 28.96 -15.78 -0.89
CA SER A 621 27.67 -15.38 -1.46
C SER A 621 26.51 -15.83 -0.57
N ARG A 622 26.52 -17.10 -0.15
CA ARG A 622 25.54 -17.64 0.81
C ARG A 622 25.51 -16.82 2.10
N SER A 623 26.65 -16.55 2.71
CA SER A 623 26.71 -15.80 3.99
C SER A 623 26.17 -14.37 3.84
N ARG A 624 26.41 -13.70 2.70
CA ARG A 624 25.87 -12.35 2.46
C ARG A 624 24.37 -12.38 2.24
N VAL A 625 23.85 -13.34 1.46
CA VAL A 625 22.41 -13.46 1.20
C VAL A 625 21.63 -13.90 2.43
N GLU A 626 22.21 -14.73 3.30
CA GLU A 626 21.62 -15.08 4.60
C GLU A 626 21.46 -13.86 5.53
N ARG A 627 22.20 -12.75 5.33
CA ARG A 627 21.96 -11.50 6.08
C ARG A 627 20.82 -10.67 5.49
N ILE A 628 20.44 -10.92 4.24
CA ILE A 628 19.33 -10.24 3.55
C ILE A 628 18.02 -10.94 3.87
N PHE A 629 18.00 -12.28 3.85
CA PHE A 629 16.81 -13.10 4.11
C PHE A 629 16.77 -13.77 5.49
N GLY A 630 17.81 -13.59 6.30
CA GLY A 630 17.90 -14.18 7.64
C GLY A 630 16.89 -13.55 8.61
N PRO A 631 16.65 -14.23 9.76
CA PRO A 631 15.73 -13.76 10.79
C PRO A 631 16.14 -12.44 11.45
#